data_AF-A0A7C7QF49-F1
#
_entry.id   AF-A0A7C7QF49-F1
#
_cell.length_a   1.000
_cell.length_b   1.000
_cell.length_c   1.000
_cell.angle_alpha   90.00
_cell.angle_beta   90.00
_cell.angle_gamma   90.00
#
_symmetry.space_group_name_H-M   'P 1'
#
loop_
_entity.id
_entity.type
_entity.pdbx_description
1 polymer ?
#
loop_
_entity_poly.entity_id
_entity_poly.type
_entity_poly.pdbx_seq_one_letter_code
_entity_poly.pdbx_strand_id
1 'polypeptide(L)'
;MNNRFCERVLATKSAPGDAFELRRQYQVVRQASEDLCAPLENEDYGIQTMMDVSPPKWHLAHTSWFFETFLLVPYLPGYREYHPEFVRLFNSYYEQVGEYHPRPRRGMLSRPTVEEIYAYRAHVDEAMEILLTQCADGTAESVAHLIRIGLNHEQQHQELLLTDIKHILGTQPLRPAYRDLPVAGGAATPLRWQEFEGGLVSIGAGEEGFCFDNETPRHPVWLEPFRLASRAVTNGEYLAFLEEDGYHRPELWLAEGWAALKQDRFNKPLYWEQRDGQWMEMTLGGLRPLDLEAPVCHINYFEADAYASWAGHRLPTEMEWEHVARERDIEGNLRDNGWLHPVPTPADEGLQQLYGDVWEWT
;
A
#
# COMPACT_ATOMS: atom_id res chain seq x y z
N MET A 1 -10.88 32.71 14.78
CA MET A 1 -9.45 33.05 14.81
C MET A 1 -8.76 32.17 13.77
N ASN A 2 -8.37 32.81 12.66
CA ASN A 2 -7.57 32.38 11.52
C ASN A 2 -7.46 30.90 11.14
N ASN A 3 -8.37 30.51 10.24
CA ASN A 3 -8.23 29.42 9.30
C ASN A 3 -7.13 29.80 8.27
N ARG A 4 -5.93 29.24 8.39
CA ARG A 4 -4.77 29.51 7.51
C ARG A 4 -4.27 28.25 6.80
N PHE A 5 -5.19 27.38 6.39
CA PHE A 5 -4.90 26.31 5.42
C PHE A 5 -5.57 26.54 4.05
N CYS A 6 -6.40 27.57 3.92
CA CYS A 6 -7.01 27.99 2.66
C CYS A 6 -6.68 29.46 2.39
N GLU A 7 -5.60 29.75 1.65
CA GLU A 7 -5.52 30.93 0.77
C GLU A 7 -4.16 31.00 0.05
N ARG A 8 -4.14 30.50 -1.19
CA ARG A 8 -3.59 31.15 -2.40
C ARG A 8 -3.35 30.09 -3.48
N VAL A 9 -4.35 29.87 -4.34
CA VAL A 9 -4.10 29.32 -5.68
C VAL A 9 -5.01 30.08 -6.64
N LEU A 10 -4.42 30.62 -7.70
CA LEU A 10 -5.12 31.35 -8.75
C LEU A 10 -6.13 30.41 -9.40
N ALA A 11 -7.38 30.86 -9.52
CA ALA A 11 -8.44 30.09 -10.16
C ALA A 11 -8.18 29.97 -11.66
N THR A 12 -7.50 28.90 -12.07
CA THR A 12 -7.48 28.43 -13.46
C THR A 12 -8.55 27.35 -13.63
N LYS A 13 -9.39 27.51 -14.66
CA LYS A 13 -10.42 26.51 -14.99
C LYS A 13 -9.73 25.26 -15.52
N SER A 14 -10.07 24.09 -15.01
CA SER A 14 -9.71 22.82 -15.64
C SER A 14 -10.38 22.72 -17.02
N ALA A 15 -9.70 22.11 -17.99
CA ALA A 15 -10.27 21.90 -19.32
C ALA A 15 -11.44 20.89 -19.24
N PRO A 16 -12.49 20.99 -20.07
CA PRO A 16 -13.65 20.09 -20.03
C PRO A 16 -13.32 18.59 -20.12
N GLY A 17 -12.20 18.22 -20.74
CA GLY A 17 -11.72 16.83 -20.80
C GLY A 17 -11.22 16.27 -19.45
N ASP A 18 -10.80 17.14 -18.53
CA ASP A 18 -10.28 16.77 -17.21
C ASP A 18 -11.38 16.29 -16.26
N ALA A 19 -12.57 16.92 -16.32
CA ALA A 19 -13.70 16.55 -15.47
C ALA A 19 -14.30 15.18 -15.83
N PHE A 20 -14.37 14.85 -17.13
CA PHE A 20 -14.82 13.54 -17.58
C PHE A 20 -13.87 12.44 -17.13
N GLU A 21 -12.56 12.67 -17.23
CA GLU A 21 -11.55 11.72 -16.79
C GLU A 21 -11.55 11.55 -15.26
N LEU A 22 -11.65 12.63 -14.49
CA LEU A 22 -11.77 12.56 -13.02
C LEU A 22 -13.00 11.75 -12.57
N ARG A 23 -14.13 11.93 -13.26
CA ARG A 23 -15.34 11.14 -12.98
C ARG A 23 -15.13 9.67 -13.29
N ARG A 24 -14.52 9.34 -14.43
CA ARG A 24 -14.18 7.96 -14.78
C ARG A 24 -13.22 7.35 -13.76
N GLN A 25 -12.19 8.08 -13.35
CA GLN A 25 -11.24 7.65 -12.33
C GLN A 25 -11.92 7.40 -10.99
N TYR A 26 -12.84 8.28 -10.58
CA TYR A 26 -13.67 8.07 -9.39
C TYR A 26 -14.39 6.73 -9.45
N GLN A 27 -15.13 6.45 -10.52
CA GLN A 27 -15.86 5.20 -10.67
C GLN A 27 -14.94 3.97 -10.64
N VAL A 28 -13.82 4.01 -11.36
CA VAL A 28 -12.85 2.91 -11.42
C VAL A 28 -12.23 2.64 -10.04
N VAL A 29 -11.78 3.69 -9.35
CA VAL A 29 -11.16 3.56 -8.02
C VAL A 29 -12.19 3.06 -7.01
N ARG A 30 -13.41 3.62 -6.99
CA ARG A 30 -14.46 3.18 -6.06
C ARG A 30 -14.85 1.72 -6.27
N GLN A 31 -15.00 1.30 -7.52
CA GLN A 31 -15.33 -0.08 -7.85
C GLN A 31 -14.22 -1.06 -7.43
N ALA A 32 -12.96 -0.68 -7.62
CA ALA A 32 -11.83 -1.54 -7.25
C ALA A 32 -11.84 -1.91 -5.75
N SER A 33 -12.23 -1.00 -4.86
CA SER A 33 -12.35 -1.30 -3.42
C SER A 33 -13.41 -2.37 -3.14
N GLU A 34 -14.53 -2.36 -3.88
CA GLU A 34 -15.59 -3.35 -3.74
C GLU A 34 -15.20 -4.68 -4.35
N ASP A 35 -14.53 -4.67 -5.51
CA ASP A 35 -14.02 -5.87 -6.18
C ASP A 35 -13.00 -6.63 -5.31
N LEU A 36 -12.20 -5.89 -4.51
CA LEU A 36 -11.27 -6.46 -3.53
C LEU A 36 -11.96 -7.04 -2.30
N CYS A 37 -13.21 -6.65 -2.01
CA CYS A 37 -13.97 -7.19 -0.89
C CYS A 37 -14.96 -8.28 -1.34
N ALA A 38 -15.32 -8.33 -2.62
CA ALA A 38 -16.33 -9.24 -3.16
C ALA A 38 -16.12 -10.73 -2.82
N PRO A 39 -14.89 -11.27 -2.71
CA PRO A 39 -14.68 -12.67 -2.33
C PRO A 39 -14.84 -12.98 -0.84
N LEU A 40 -14.96 -11.96 0.02
CA LEU A 40 -15.01 -12.13 1.48
C LEU A 40 -16.38 -12.62 1.95
N GLU A 41 -16.39 -13.41 3.03
CA GLU A 41 -17.59 -13.71 3.78
C GLU A 41 -17.93 -12.55 4.73
N ASN A 42 -19.19 -12.42 5.15
CA ASN A 42 -19.64 -11.31 6.01
C ASN A 42 -18.83 -11.20 7.32
N GLU A 43 -18.40 -12.33 7.87
CA GLU A 43 -17.62 -12.41 9.10
C GLU A 43 -16.23 -11.79 8.95
N ASP A 44 -15.61 -11.87 7.78
CA ASP A 44 -14.25 -11.37 7.53
C ASP A 44 -14.18 -9.85 7.63
N TYR A 45 -15.27 -9.15 7.27
CA TYR A 45 -15.35 -7.69 7.26
C TYR A 45 -15.23 -7.04 8.64
N GLY A 46 -15.45 -7.80 9.71
CA GLY A 46 -15.53 -7.26 11.08
C GLY A 46 -14.29 -7.48 11.94
N ILE A 47 -13.36 -8.33 11.52
CA ILE A 47 -12.27 -8.81 12.38
C ILE A 47 -11.10 -7.82 12.39
N GLN A 48 -10.51 -7.62 13.58
CA GLN A 48 -9.24 -6.93 13.78
C GLN A 48 -8.28 -7.86 14.52
N THR A 49 -7.28 -8.36 13.81
CA THR A 49 -6.34 -9.39 14.31
C THR A 49 -5.12 -8.83 15.05
N MET A 50 -4.76 -7.57 14.76
CA MET A 50 -3.77 -6.80 15.49
C MET A 50 -4.09 -5.30 15.39
N MET A 51 -3.39 -4.46 16.14
CA MET A 51 -3.62 -3.01 16.14
C MET A 51 -3.49 -2.38 14.76
N ASP A 52 -2.54 -2.89 13.95
CA ASP A 52 -2.25 -2.28 12.66
C ASP A 52 -3.25 -2.63 11.57
N VAL A 53 -3.90 -3.78 11.69
CA VAL A 53 -4.98 -4.25 10.82
C VAL A 53 -6.27 -3.52 11.16
N SER A 54 -6.99 -3.04 10.15
CA SER A 54 -8.37 -2.56 10.29
C SER A 54 -9.35 -3.52 9.60
N PRO A 55 -10.59 -3.65 10.10
CA PRO A 55 -11.58 -4.50 9.45
C PRO A 55 -11.91 -4.00 8.03
N PRO A 56 -12.12 -4.88 7.03
CA PRO A 56 -12.44 -4.46 5.66
C PRO A 56 -13.60 -3.47 5.55
N LYS A 57 -14.67 -3.65 6.34
CA LYS A 57 -15.79 -2.67 6.34
C LYS A 57 -15.39 -1.30 6.88
N TRP A 58 -14.37 -1.22 7.73
CA TRP A 58 -13.84 0.06 8.19
C TRP A 58 -13.09 0.77 7.06
N HIS A 59 -12.29 0.08 6.23
CA HIS A 59 -11.66 0.69 5.04
C HIS A 59 -12.70 1.26 4.08
N LEU A 60 -13.71 0.45 3.74
CA LEU A 60 -14.81 0.83 2.84
C LEU A 60 -15.58 2.07 3.32
N ALA A 61 -15.82 2.16 4.63
CA ALA A 61 -16.48 3.29 5.25
C ALA A 61 -15.54 4.50 5.35
N HIS A 62 -14.27 4.29 5.70
CA HIS A 62 -13.26 5.34 5.86
C HIS A 62 -12.99 6.08 4.56
N THR A 63 -12.86 5.37 3.44
CA THR A 63 -12.65 6.04 2.14
C THR A 63 -13.87 6.85 1.73
N SER A 64 -15.08 6.38 2.05
CA SER A 64 -16.33 7.16 1.83
C SER A 64 -16.40 8.39 2.72
N TRP A 65 -15.99 8.25 3.98
CA TRP A 65 -15.89 9.34 4.95
C TRP A 65 -14.96 10.46 4.48
N PHE A 66 -13.86 10.12 3.79
CA PHE A 66 -12.96 11.11 3.22
C PHE A 66 -13.71 12.02 2.22
N PHE A 67 -14.42 11.43 1.26
CA PHE A 67 -15.20 12.19 0.27
C PHE A 67 -16.34 12.97 0.93
N GLU A 68 -17.07 12.36 1.87
CA GLU A 68 -18.15 13.04 2.58
C GLU A 68 -17.65 14.29 3.33
N THR A 69 -16.58 14.14 4.10
CA THR A 69 -16.05 15.18 5.00
C THR A 69 -15.35 16.30 4.24
N PHE A 70 -14.46 15.95 3.31
CA PHE A 70 -13.59 16.94 2.67
C PHE A 70 -14.14 17.48 1.35
N LEU A 71 -15.12 16.80 0.73
CA LEU A 71 -15.67 17.19 -0.57
C LEU A 71 -17.16 17.53 -0.51
N LEU A 72 -18.01 16.60 -0.06
CA LEU A 72 -19.46 16.79 -0.13
C LEU A 72 -19.97 17.85 0.86
N VAL A 73 -19.58 17.76 2.13
CA VAL A 73 -20.00 18.74 3.15
C VAL A 73 -19.58 20.18 2.79
N PRO A 74 -18.33 20.45 2.35
CA PRO A 74 -17.90 21.83 2.07
C PRO A 74 -18.34 22.35 0.69
N TYR A 75 -18.50 21.48 -0.32
CA TYR A 75 -18.62 21.91 -1.71
C TYR A 75 -19.93 21.51 -2.41
N LEU A 76 -20.80 20.70 -1.81
CA LEU A 76 -22.12 20.37 -2.37
C LEU A 76 -23.24 21.03 -1.55
N PRO A 77 -23.80 22.18 -2.00
CA PRO A 77 -24.83 22.89 -1.26
C PRO A 77 -26.08 22.04 -0.98
N GLY A 78 -26.48 22.01 0.29
CA GLY A 78 -27.66 21.25 0.73
C GLY A 78 -27.40 19.75 0.93
N TYR A 79 -26.15 19.30 0.83
CA TYR A 79 -25.77 17.94 1.18
C TYR A 79 -26.18 17.59 2.61
N ARG A 80 -26.65 16.36 2.80
CA ARG A 80 -26.98 15.79 4.09
C ARG A 80 -26.07 14.60 4.33
N GLU A 81 -25.32 14.68 5.43
CA GLU A 81 -24.51 13.56 5.91
C GLU A 81 -25.37 12.30 6.06
N TYR A 82 -24.80 11.16 5.72
CA TYR A 82 -25.51 9.88 5.77
C TYR A 82 -25.94 9.52 7.19
N HIS A 83 -25.04 9.68 8.16
CA HIS A 83 -25.30 9.41 9.57
C HIS A 83 -24.39 10.26 10.47
N PRO A 84 -24.93 10.95 11.50
CA PRO A 84 -24.17 11.94 12.29
C PRO A 84 -22.99 11.36 13.07
N GLU A 85 -23.01 10.08 13.44
CA GLU A 85 -21.88 9.42 14.11
C GLU A 85 -20.76 8.96 13.18
N PHE A 86 -20.98 8.90 11.86
CA PHE A 86 -20.00 8.30 10.93
C PHE A 86 -18.73 9.14 10.83
N VAL A 87 -18.85 10.47 10.95
CA VAL A 87 -17.70 11.37 11.04
C VAL A 87 -16.76 11.00 12.18
N ARG A 88 -17.28 10.54 13.33
CA ARG A 88 -16.48 10.12 14.49
C ARG A 88 -15.98 8.69 14.34
N LEU A 89 -16.80 7.77 13.82
CA LEU A 89 -16.45 6.35 13.72
C LEU A 89 -15.38 6.08 12.66
N PHE A 90 -15.40 6.86 11.57
CA PHE A 90 -14.54 6.64 10.41
C PHE A 90 -13.47 7.71 10.21
N ASN A 91 -13.36 8.70 11.09
CA ASN A 91 -12.15 9.52 11.17
C ASN A 91 -10.95 8.63 11.61
N SER A 92 -9.87 8.68 10.85
CA SER A 92 -8.67 7.88 11.11
C SER A 92 -7.80 8.47 12.24
N TYR A 93 -7.49 9.76 12.15
CA TYR A 93 -6.59 10.50 13.05
C TYR A 93 -6.65 12.03 12.90
N TYR A 94 -7.61 12.57 12.14
CA TYR A 94 -7.71 14.02 11.90
C TYR A 94 -8.28 14.74 13.12
N GLU A 95 -7.41 15.09 14.07
CA GLU A 95 -7.74 15.83 15.31
C GLU A 95 -8.45 17.16 15.01
N GLN A 96 -8.14 17.79 13.87
CA GLN A 96 -8.77 19.04 13.44
C GLN A 96 -10.23 18.86 13.02
N VAL A 97 -10.61 17.65 12.57
CA VAL A 97 -12.00 17.31 12.21
C VAL A 97 -12.80 17.01 13.47
N GLY A 98 -12.22 16.30 14.43
CA GLY A 98 -12.84 16.05 15.74
C GLY A 98 -12.36 14.74 16.38
N GLU A 99 -13.10 14.29 17.39
CA GLU A 99 -12.86 13.00 18.04
C GLU A 99 -12.98 11.82 17.06
N TYR A 100 -12.27 10.73 17.34
CA TYR A 100 -12.32 9.50 16.54
C TYR A 100 -12.44 8.26 17.40
N HIS A 101 -13.03 7.21 16.85
CA HIS A 101 -13.08 5.90 17.51
C HIS A 101 -11.66 5.31 17.65
N PRO A 102 -11.27 4.79 18.83
CA PRO A 102 -9.90 4.30 19.04
C PRO A 102 -9.49 3.21 18.03
N ARG A 103 -8.37 3.43 17.33
CA ARG A 103 -7.82 2.49 16.33
C ARG A 103 -7.74 1.03 16.83
N PRO A 104 -7.30 0.72 18.06
CA PRO A 104 -7.22 -0.67 18.56
C PRO A 104 -8.59 -1.33 18.82
N ARG A 105 -9.69 -0.60 18.64
CA ARG A 105 -11.06 -1.07 18.91
C ARG A 105 -11.95 -1.04 17.67
N ARG A 106 -11.39 -0.87 16.46
CA ARG A 106 -12.16 -0.86 15.21
C ARG A 106 -12.91 -2.18 15.00
N GLY A 107 -12.28 -3.32 15.31
CA GLY A 107 -12.90 -4.65 15.24
C GLY A 107 -13.94 -4.95 16.31
N MET A 108 -14.18 -4.04 17.26
CA MET A 108 -15.25 -4.18 18.27
C MET A 108 -16.60 -3.62 17.78
N LEU A 109 -16.62 -2.98 16.61
CA LEU A 109 -17.81 -2.37 16.03
C LEU A 109 -18.60 -3.40 15.22
N SER A 110 -19.59 -4.05 15.84
CA SER A 110 -20.54 -4.90 15.11
C SER A 110 -21.50 -4.11 14.22
N ARG A 111 -21.67 -2.81 14.50
CA ARG A 111 -22.41 -1.84 13.69
C ARG A 111 -21.52 -0.66 13.30
N PRO A 112 -21.67 -0.10 12.10
CA PRO A 112 -22.63 -0.48 11.06
C PRO A 112 -22.35 -1.86 10.45
N THR A 113 -23.40 -2.52 9.95
CA THR A 113 -23.30 -3.80 9.22
C THR A 113 -22.61 -3.58 7.88
N VAL A 114 -22.18 -4.68 7.24
CA VAL A 114 -21.59 -4.62 5.89
C VAL A 114 -22.56 -3.97 4.92
N GLU A 115 -23.83 -4.38 4.92
CA GLU A 115 -24.90 -3.78 4.10
C GLU A 115 -25.09 -2.28 4.35
N GLU A 116 -25.09 -1.83 5.62
CA GLU A 116 -25.17 -0.41 5.97
C GLU A 116 -23.95 0.38 5.44
N ILE A 117 -22.75 -0.23 5.41
CA ILE A 117 -21.56 0.40 4.84
C ILE A 117 -21.64 0.49 3.31
N TYR A 118 -22.13 -0.54 2.61
CA TYR A 118 -22.35 -0.45 1.16
C TYR A 118 -23.43 0.59 0.81
N ALA A 119 -24.49 0.69 1.62
CA ALA A 119 -25.50 1.74 1.45
C ALA A 119 -24.89 3.16 1.69
N TYR A 120 -23.98 3.29 2.65
CA TYR A 120 -23.23 4.53 2.85
C TYR A 120 -22.33 4.88 1.66
N ARG A 121 -21.59 3.91 1.12
CA ARG A 121 -20.78 4.09 -0.09
C ARG A 121 -21.64 4.61 -1.24
N ALA A 122 -22.76 3.95 -1.52
CA ALA A 122 -23.67 4.34 -2.60
C ALA A 122 -24.24 5.76 -2.43
N HIS A 123 -24.59 6.16 -1.19
CA HIS A 123 -25.03 7.53 -0.89
C HIS A 123 -23.95 8.57 -1.19
N VAL A 124 -22.71 8.30 -0.80
CA VAL A 124 -21.56 9.17 -1.09
C VAL A 124 -21.29 9.20 -2.59
N ASP A 125 -21.35 8.06 -3.27
CA ASP A 125 -21.13 7.95 -4.72
C ASP A 125 -22.17 8.74 -5.52
N GLU A 126 -23.47 8.65 -5.18
CA GLU A 126 -24.52 9.44 -5.83
C GLU A 126 -24.28 10.95 -5.69
N ALA A 127 -23.89 11.39 -4.49
CA ALA A 127 -23.58 12.80 -4.24
C ALA A 127 -22.28 13.25 -4.94
N MET A 128 -21.26 12.38 -5.01
CA MET A 128 -20.02 12.65 -5.74
C MET A 128 -20.27 12.74 -7.24
N GLU A 129 -21.16 11.93 -7.82
CA GLU A 129 -21.56 12.05 -9.22
C GLU A 129 -22.19 13.41 -9.54
N ILE A 130 -22.99 13.96 -8.62
CA ILE A 130 -23.54 15.32 -8.74
C ILE A 130 -22.43 16.36 -8.68
N LEU A 131 -21.53 16.26 -7.68
CA LEU A 131 -20.40 17.18 -7.52
C LEU A 131 -19.49 17.15 -8.76
N LEU A 132 -19.12 15.97 -9.25
CA LEU A 132 -18.29 15.77 -10.44
C LEU A 132 -18.96 16.29 -11.72
N THR A 133 -20.29 16.24 -11.81
CA THR A 133 -21.02 16.84 -12.93
C THR A 133 -20.99 18.36 -12.86
N GLN A 134 -21.21 18.96 -11.69
CA GLN A 134 -21.07 20.42 -11.50
C GLN A 134 -19.64 20.91 -11.76
N CYS A 135 -18.66 20.05 -11.46
CA CYS A 135 -17.26 20.27 -11.76
C CYS A 135 -16.99 20.43 -13.28
N ALA A 136 -17.70 19.68 -14.14
CA ALA A 136 -17.55 19.79 -15.59
C ALA A 136 -17.96 21.18 -16.16
N ASP A 137 -18.81 21.91 -15.45
CA ASP A 137 -19.27 23.25 -15.84
C ASP A 137 -18.33 24.38 -15.36
N GLY A 138 -17.26 24.04 -14.63
CA GLY A 138 -16.22 24.96 -14.18
C GLY A 138 -15.84 24.77 -12.71
N THR A 139 -15.01 23.77 -12.42
CA THR A 139 -14.49 23.51 -11.07
C THR A 139 -13.43 24.54 -10.66
N ALA A 140 -13.38 24.91 -9.38
CA ALA A 140 -12.18 25.50 -8.81
C ALA A 140 -11.09 24.42 -8.73
N GLU A 141 -9.91 24.67 -9.31
CA GLU A 141 -8.76 23.76 -9.33
C GLU A 141 -8.47 23.07 -7.98
N SER A 142 -8.72 23.77 -6.87
CA SER A 142 -8.61 23.22 -5.51
C SER A 142 -9.51 22.03 -5.23
N VAL A 143 -10.74 22.00 -5.74
CA VAL A 143 -11.69 20.88 -5.55
C VAL A 143 -11.22 19.68 -6.38
N ALA A 144 -10.80 19.91 -7.63
CA ALA A 144 -10.25 18.85 -8.48
C ALA A 144 -8.98 18.23 -7.86
N HIS A 145 -8.13 19.05 -7.24
CA HIS A 145 -6.97 18.56 -6.48
C HIS A 145 -7.39 17.72 -5.26
N LEU A 146 -8.36 18.16 -4.45
CA LEU A 146 -8.88 17.38 -3.32
C LEU A 146 -9.51 16.05 -3.76
N ILE A 147 -10.19 16.01 -4.91
CA ILE A 147 -10.68 14.76 -5.49
C ILE A 147 -9.51 13.83 -5.78
N ARG A 148 -8.44 14.31 -6.44
CA ARG A 148 -7.25 13.50 -6.71
C ARG A 148 -6.60 12.98 -5.42
N ILE A 149 -6.54 13.78 -4.35
CA ILE A 149 -6.08 13.31 -3.03
C ILE A 149 -6.98 12.16 -2.54
N GLY A 150 -8.31 12.33 -2.59
CA GLY A 150 -9.25 11.30 -2.15
C GLY A 150 -9.14 9.99 -2.94
N LEU A 151 -8.90 10.08 -4.25
CA LEU A 151 -8.68 8.90 -5.10
C LEU A 151 -7.39 8.16 -4.73
N ASN A 152 -6.27 8.87 -4.58
CA ASN A 152 -4.99 8.26 -4.20
C ASN A 152 -5.04 7.72 -2.76
N HIS A 153 -5.73 8.41 -1.86
CA HIS A 153 -6.01 7.92 -0.50
C HIS A 153 -6.81 6.61 -0.52
N GLU A 154 -7.83 6.49 -1.37
CA GLU A 154 -8.54 5.21 -1.51
C GLU A 154 -7.66 4.11 -2.12
N GLN A 155 -6.76 4.44 -3.06
CA GLN A 155 -5.79 3.47 -3.59
C GLN A 155 -4.80 2.98 -2.52
N GLN A 156 -4.36 3.83 -1.59
CA GLN A 156 -3.61 3.38 -0.41
C GLN A 156 -4.44 2.40 0.43
N HIS A 157 -5.73 2.72 0.65
CA HIS A 157 -6.63 1.82 1.38
C HIS A 157 -6.95 0.51 0.62
N GLN A 158 -6.81 0.47 -0.71
CA GLN A 158 -6.95 -0.75 -1.51
C GLN A 158 -5.76 -1.69 -1.31
N GLU A 159 -4.55 -1.15 -1.21
CA GLU A 159 -3.39 -1.94 -0.81
C GLU A 159 -3.54 -2.46 0.63
N LEU A 160 -3.94 -1.58 1.56
CA LEU A 160 -4.19 -1.97 2.95
C LEU A 160 -5.30 -3.02 3.08
N LEU A 161 -6.36 -2.95 2.26
CA LEU A 161 -7.39 -3.97 2.21
C LEU A 161 -6.77 -5.35 1.93
N LEU A 162 -5.89 -5.46 0.94
CA LEU A 162 -5.25 -6.72 0.58
C LEU A 162 -4.34 -7.26 1.70
N THR A 163 -3.53 -6.39 2.33
CA THR A 163 -2.65 -6.80 3.42
C THR A 163 -3.44 -7.20 4.68
N ASP A 164 -4.47 -6.44 5.02
CA ASP A 164 -5.32 -6.67 6.18
C ASP A 164 -6.19 -7.92 6.01
N ILE A 165 -6.77 -8.13 4.81
CA ILE A 165 -7.47 -9.37 4.44
C ILE A 165 -6.51 -10.56 4.57
N LYS A 166 -5.29 -10.47 4.01
CA LYS A 166 -4.29 -11.54 4.11
C LYS A 166 -3.97 -11.87 5.57
N HIS A 167 -3.85 -10.87 6.44
CA HIS A 167 -3.58 -11.10 7.87
C HIS A 167 -4.79 -11.70 8.60
N ILE A 168 -6.01 -11.23 8.31
CA ILE A 168 -7.26 -11.78 8.87
C ILE A 168 -7.39 -13.27 8.55
N LEU A 169 -7.26 -13.64 7.28
CA LEU A 169 -7.40 -15.03 6.82
C LEU A 169 -6.20 -15.89 7.19
N GLY A 170 -4.98 -15.36 7.07
CA GLY A 170 -3.74 -16.10 7.32
C GLY A 170 -3.50 -16.45 8.78
N THR A 171 -4.06 -15.68 9.71
CA THR A 171 -4.02 -16.00 11.14
C THR A 171 -5.05 -17.06 11.56
N GLN A 172 -6.08 -17.35 10.74
CA GLN A 172 -7.07 -18.37 11.06
C GLN A 172 -6.45 -19.78 10.99
N PRO A 173 -6.77 -20.69 11.93
CA PRO A 173 -6.25 -22.07 11.90
C PRO A 173 -6.56 -22.84 10.62
N LEU A 174 -7.70 -22.54 9.97
CA LEU A 174 -8.13 -23.18 8.73
C LEU A 174 -7.40 -22.67 7.49
N ARG A 175 -6.65 -21.55 7.59
CA ARG A 175 -5.92 -20.92 6.48
C ARG A 175 -6.78 -20.75 5.20
N PRO A 176 -7.99 -20.16 5.29
CA PRO A 176 -8.84 -19.98 4.12
C PRO A 176 -8.13 -19.13 3.06
N ALA A 177 -8.23 -19.54 1.80
CA ALA A 177 -7.81 -18.69 0.69
C ALA A 177 -8.80 -17.53 0.53
N TYR A 178 -8.30 -16.34 0.18
CA TYR A 178 -9.14 -15.20 -0.18
C TYR A 178 -9.92 -15.49 -1.46
N ARG A 179 -9.23 -16.07 -2.46
CA ARG A 179 -9.83 -16.64 -3.68
C ARG A 179 -8.82 -17.57 -4.35
N ASP A 180 -9.24 -18.30 -5.36
CA ASP A 180 -8.29 -19.01 -6.21
C ASP A 180 -7.46 -17.99 -7.01
N LEU A 181 -6.13 -18.15 -6.96
CA LEU A 181 -5.17 -17.25 -7.59
C LEU A 181 -4.18 -18.05 -8.41
N PRO A 182 -3.72 -17.52 -9.56
CA PRO A 182 -2.72 -18.21 -10.36
C PRO A 182 -1.43 -18.43 -9.56
N VAL A 183 -0.66 -19.46 -9.95
CA VAL A 183 0.68 -19.71 -9.44
C VAL A 183 1.64 -19.37 -10.56
N ALA A 184 2.56 -18.44 -10.31
CA ALA A 184 3.60 -18.15 -11.27
C ALA A 184 4.59 -19.31 -11.34
N GLY A 185 5.15 -19.55 -12.52
CA GLY A 185 6.23 -20.50 -12.71
C GLY A 185 7.37 -19.80 -13.43
N GLY A 186 8.60 -20.25 -13.16
CA GLY A 186 9.79 -19.65 -13.74
C GLY A 186 10.99 -19.90 -12.84
N ALA A 187 12.16 -19.56 -13.34
CA ALA A 187 13.36 -19.43 -12.52
C ALA A 187 13.69 -17.94 -12.42
N ALA A 188 14.16 -17.50 -11.25
CA ALA A 188 14.67 -16.16 -11.09
C ALA A 188 15.89 -15.96 -11.98
N THR A 189 16.00 -14.78 -12.59
CA THR A 189 17.23 -14.34 -13.23
C THR A 189 18.40 -14.42 -12.24
N PRO A 190 19.62 -14.84 -12.64
CA PRO A 190 20.78 -14.75 -11.76
C PRO A 190 21.04 -13.32 -11.29
N LEU A 191 21.32 -13.14 -9.99
CA LEU A 191 21.59 -11.82 -9.42
C LEU A 191 22.84 -11.19 -10.07
N ARG A 192 22.69 -9.99 -10.60
CA ARG A 192 23.79 -9.15 -11.11
C ARG A 192 23.80 -7.82 -10.37
N TRP A 193 24.94 -7.15 -10.39
CA TRP A 193 25.09 -5.82 -9.82
C TRP A 193 25.29 -4.80 -10.95
N GLN A 194 24.43 -3.80 -11.01
CA GLN A 194 24.57 -2.69 -11.94
C GLN A 194 25.30 -1.53 -11.25
N GLU A 195 26.29 -0.96 -11.92
CA GLU A 195 27.09 0.16 -11.40
C GLU A 195 26.47 1.50 -11.79
N PHE A 196 26.51 2.44 -10.85
CA PHE A 196 26.05 3.81 -11.02
C PHE A 196 27.14 4.74 -10.55
N GLU A 197 27.53 5.70 -11.38
CA GLU A 197 28.58 6.68 -11.08
C GLU A 197 28.16 7.66 -9.96
N GLY A 198 26.86 7.85 -9.74
CA GLY A 198 26.35 8.87 -8.83
C GLY A 198 26.63 10.29 -9.34
N GLY A 199 26.96 11.19 -8.41
CA GLY A 199 27.18 12.61 -8.64
C GLY A 199 26.06 13.49 -8.09
N LEU A 200 26.01 14.74 -8.55
CA LEU A 200 24.96 15.68 -8.16
C LEU A 200 23.68 15.39 -8.95
N VAL A 201 22.68 14.83 -8.28
CA VAL A 201 21.38 14.43 -8.84
C VAL A 201 20.24 15.25 -8.22
N SER A 202 19.03 15.11 -8.76
CA SER A 202 17.84 15.77 -8.22
C SER A 202 16.76 14.76 -7.88
N ILE A 203 16.29 14.80 -6.63
CA ILE A 203 15.33 13.88 -6.01
C ILE A 203 14.02 14.63 -5.71
N GLY A 204 12.88 13.95 -5.76
CA GLY A 204 11.53 14.45 -5.50
C GLY A 204 10.69 14.70 -6.77
N ALA A 205 9.39 14.86 -6.56
CA ALA A 205 8.39 15.02 -7.61
C ALA A 205 8.53 16.33 -8.41
N GLY A 206 8.07 16.30 -9.67
CA GLY A 206 8.08 17.46 -10.58
C GLY A 206 6.86 18.36 -10.43
N GLU A 207 6.71 19.32 -11.34
CA GLU A 207 5.53 20.22 -11.36
C GLU A 207 4.30 19.59 -12.06
N GLU A 208 4.46 18.43 -12.72
CA GLU A 208 3.39 17.76 -13.46
C GLU A 208 2.84 16.56 -12.69
N GLY A 209 1.53 16.37 -12.77
CA GLY A 209 0.84 15.23 -12.18
C GLY A 209 0.47 15.39 -10.70
N PHE A 210 -0.07 14.33 -10.13
CA PHE A 210 -0.34 14.24 -8.69
C PHE A 210 0.89 13.67 -7.98
N CYS A 211 1.22 14.23 -6.82
CA CYS A 211 2.14 13.66 -5.84
C CYS A 211 1.62 14.01 -4.44
N PHE A 212 2.03 13.22 -3.45
CA PHE A 212 1.82 13.59 -2.05
C PHE A 212 2.79 14.71 -1.64
N ASP A 213 2.45 15.43 -0.58
CA ASP A 213 3.22 16.59 -0.12
C ASP A 213 4.64 16.21 0.32
N ASN A 214 4.82 15.02 0.89
CA ASN A 214 6.10 14.45 1.29
C ASN A 214 7.08 14.16 0.12
N GLU A 215 6.62 14.16 -1.13
CA GLU A 215 7.46 13.98 -2.32
C GLU A 215 8.06 15.31 -2.83
N THR A 216 7.71 16.43 -2.20
CA THR A 216 8.10 17.79 -2.62
C THR A 216 8.77 18.57 -1.48
N PRO A 217 9.58 19.61 -1.79
CA PRO A 217 10.03 20.03 -3.11
C PRO A 217 11.16 19.17 -3.67
N ARG A 218 11.27 19.15 -5.00
CA ARG A 218 12.44 18.61 -5.68
C ARG A 218 13.70 19.38 -5.29
N HIS A 219 14.77 18.66 -4.94
CA HIS A 219 16.00 19.25 -4.41
C HIS A 219 17.25 18.47 -4.85
N PRO A 220 18.44 19.10 -4.83
CA PRO A 220 19.69 18.44 -5.21
C PRO A 220 20.26 17.57 -4.08
N VAL A 221 20.79 16.40 -4.42
CA VAL A 221 21.49 15.47 -3.53
C VAL A 221 22.79 15.00 -4.18
N TRP A 222 23.85 14.79 -3.40
CA TRP A 222 25.09 14.17 -3.88
C TRP A 222 25.08 12.67 -3.58
N LEU A 223 25.24 11.84 -4.61
CA LEU A 223 25.41 10.40 -4.49
C LEU A 223 26.86 10.01 -4.78
N GLU A 224 27.46 9.19 -3.93
CA GLU A 224 28.71 8.50 -4.25
C GLU A 224 28.46 7.38 -5.26
N PRO A 225 29.49 6.89 -5.99
CA PRO A 225 29.33 5.72 -6.84
C PRO A 225 28.82 4.51 -6.05
N PHE A 226 27.82 3.83 -6.58
CA PHE A 226 27.17 2.69 -5.91
C PHE A 226 26.82 1.58 -6.90
N ARG A 227 26.35 0.45 -6.35
CA ARG A 227 25.79 -0.64 -7.14
C ARG A 227 24.42 -1.01 -6.61
N LEU A 228 23.50 -1.32 -7.51
CA LEU A 228 22.18 -1.86 -7.18
C LEU A 228 22.05 -3.29 -7.73
N ALA A 229 21.38 -4.15 -6.97
CA ALA A 229 21.05 -5.50 -7.40
C ALA A 229 20.08 -5.47 -8.60
N SER A 230 20.22 -6.41 -9.52
CA SER A 230 19.40 -6.48 -10.74
C SER A 230 17.99 -6.99 -10.54
N ARG A 231 17.66 -7.49 -9.35
CA ARG A 231 16.33 -7.94 -8.93
C ARG A 231 16.27 -7.97 -7.41
N ALA A 232 15.06 -8.11 -6.88
CA ALA A 232 14.84 -8.40 -5.47
C ALA A 232 15.46 -9.73 -5.04
N VAL A 233 15.75 -9.84 -3.75
CA VAL A 233 16.21 -11.08 -3.09
C VAL A 233 15.10 -12.13 -3.18
N THR A 234 15.44 -13.38 -3.54
CA THR A 234 14.44 -14.45 -3.61
C THR A 234 14.20 -15.13 -2.27
N ASN A 235 13.07 -15.82 -2.16
CA ASN A 235 12.77 -16.72 -1.04
C ASN A 235 13.87 -17.78 -0.84
N GLY A 236 14.45 -18.33 -1.91
CA GLY A 236 15.53 -19.32 -1.81
C GLY A 236 16.83 -18.73 -1.24
N GLU A 237 17.18 -17.51 -1.64
CA GLU A 237 18.33 -16.80 -1.10
C GLU A 237 18.12 -16.43 0.38
N TYR A 238 16.92 -15.98 0.73
CA TYR A 238 16.56 -15.69 2.11
C TYR A 238 16.50 -16.94 2.99
N LEU A 239 16.06 -18.08 2.42
CA LEU A 239 16.07 -19.37 3.11
C LEU A 239 17.50 -19.79 3.47
N ALA A 240 18.49 -19.55 2.60
CA ALA A 240 19.90 -19.80 2.93
C ALA A 240 20.38 -18.97 4.13
N PHE A 241 19.99 -17.69 4.21
CA PHE A 241 20.24 -16.85 5.40
C PHE A 241 19.64 -17.44 6.68
N LEU A 242 18.40 -17.96 6.59
CA LEU A 242 17.74 -18.61 7.72
C LEU A 242 18.44 -19.91 8.12
N GLU A 243 18.82 -20.74 7.15
CA GLU A 243 19.49 -22.04 7.37
C GLU A 243 20.94 -21.88 7.89
N GLU A 244 21.60 -20.78 7.58
CA GLU A 244 22.91 -20.38 8.14
C GLU A 244 22.79 -19.61 9.48
N ASP A 245 21.70 -19.85 10.20
CA ASP A 245 21.45 -19.37 11.56
C ASP A 245 21.33 -17.84 11.68
N GLY A 246 20.90 -17.16 10.61
CA GLY A 246 20.83 -15.70 10.52
C GLY A 246 20.04 -15.03 11.66
N TYR A 247 18.98 -15.69 12.16
CA TYR A 247 18.15 -15.20 13.27
C TYR A 247 18.76 -15.39 14.67
N HIS A 248 19.89 -16.09 14.80
CA HIS A 248 20.55 -16.29 16.10
C HIS A 248 21.94 -15.64 16.18
N ARG A 249 22.32 -14.89 15.15
CA ARG A 249 23.64 -14.26 15.00
C ARG A 249 23.59 -12.75 15.27
N PRO A 250 23.78 -12.30 16.52
CA PRO A 250 23.57 -10.90 16.92
C PRO A 250 24.42 -9.89 16.15
N GLU A 251 25.57 -10.30 15.61
CA GLU A 251 26.46 -9.45 14.82
C GLU A 251 25.86 -8.99 13.48
N LEU A 252 24.78 -9.65 13.02
CA LEU A 252 24.08 -9.31 11.79
C LEU A 252 22.99 -8.25 12.01
N TRP A 253 22.60 -7.98 13.26
CA TRP A 253 21.38 -7.21 13.55
C TRP A 253 21.70 -5.86 14.17
N LEU A 254 20.93 -4.84 13.77
CA LEU A 254 20.81 -3.61 14.54
C LEU A 254 20.30 -3.93 15.96
N ALA A 255 20.74 -3.13 16.94
CA ALA A 255 20.46 -3.40 18.35
C ALA A 255 18.95 -3.45 18.66
N GLU A 256 18.14 -2.61 18.03
CA GLU A 256 16.68 -2.62 18.17
C GLU A 256 16.05 -3.87 17.54
N GLY A 257 16.50 -4.26 16.35
CA GLY A 257 16.09 -5.50 15.69
C GLY A 257 16.42 -6.74 16.52
N TRP A 258 17.63 -6.82 17.06
CA TRP A 258 18.05 -7.90 17.96
C TRP A 258 17.24 -7.92 19.27
N ALA A 259 16.91 -6.75 19.82
CA ALA A 259 16.06 -6.66 21.00
C ALA A 259 14.62 -7.14 20.72
N ALA A 260 14.08 -6.83 19.53
CA ALA A 260 12.76 -7.30 19.10
C ALA A 260 12.73 -8.81 18.86
N LEU A 261 13.77 -9.36 18.23
CA LEU A 261 13.93 -10.80 17.99
C LEU A 261 13.95 -11.58 19.31
N LYS A 262 14.71 -11.11 20.31
CA LYS A 262 14.76 -11.73 21.66
C LYS A 262 13.45 -11.69 22.45
N GLN A 263 12.46 -10.93 21.99
CA GLN A 263 11.11 -10.92 22.55
C GLN A 263 10.19 -11.91 21.81
N ASP A 264 10.76 -12.85 21.04
CA ASP A 264 10.08 -13.84 20.22
C ASP A 264 9.03 -13.23 19.27
N ARG A 265 9.30 -12.01 18.79
CA ARG A 265 8.37 -11.29 17.90
C ARG A 265 8.38 -11.84 16.48
N PHE A 266 9.50 -12.38 16.03
CA PHE A 266 9.68 -12.98 14.71
C PHE A 266 10.93 -13.87 14.67
N ASN A 267 10.95 -14.87 13.79
CA ASN A 267 12.09 -15.78 13.60
C ASN A 267 12.18 -16.37 12.17
N LYS A 268 11.43 -15.77 11.25
CA LYS A 268 11.27 -16.09 9.83
C LYS A 268 10.33 -15.01 9.24
N PRO A 269 10.30 -14.85 7.91
CA PRO A 269 9.34 -13.97 7.25
C PRO A 269 7.90 -14.30 7.69
N LEU A 270 7.06 -13.27 7.80
CA LEU A 270 5.67 -13.45 8.19
C LEU A 270 4.97 -14.37 7.18
N TYR A 271 4.11 -15.27 7.68
CA TYR A 271 3.38 -16.30 6.92
C TYR A 271 4.16 -17.56 6.51
N TRP A 272 5.48 -17.61 6.72
CA TRP A 272 6.22 -18.86 6.53
C TRP A 272 5.92 -19.84 7.66
N GLU A 273 5.72 -21.11 7.33
CA GLU A 273 5.57 -22.19 8.32
C GLU A 273 6.13 -23.51 7.78
N GLN A 274 6.69 -24.34 8.68
CA GLN A 274 7.10 -25.69 8.32
C GLN A 274 5.94 -26.67 8.52
N ARG A 275 5.66 -27.48 7.49
CA ARG A 275 4.73 -28.62 7.57
C ARG A 275 5.38 -29.84 6.94
N ASP A 276 5.43 -30.94 7.68
CA ASP A 276 5.97 -32.23 7.20
C ASP A 276 7.37 -32.13 6.56
N GLY A 277 8.23 -31.26 7.10
CA GLY A 277 9.59 -31.02 6.60
C GLY A 277 9.69 -30.12 5.37
N GLN A 278 8.60 -29.46 4.96
CA GLN A 278 8.57 -28.51 3.85
C GLN A 278 8.22 -27.11 4.34
N TRP A 279 8.86 -26.10 3.74
CA TRP A 279 8.48 -24.71 3.92
C TRP A 279 7.22 -24.38 3.11
N MET A 280 6.26 -23.80 3.79
CA MET A 280 4.99 -23.34 3.24
C MET A 280 4.87 -21.84 3.48
N GLU A 281 4.14 -21.15 2.61
CA GLU A 281 3.76 -19.75 2.79
C GLU A 281 2.25 -19.58 2.67
N MET A 282 1.65 -18.86 3.61
CA MET A 282 0.28 -18.39 3.45
C MET A 282 0.23 -17.24 2.45
N THR A 283 -0.41 -17.46 1.30
CA THR A 283 -0.67 -16.45 0.26
C THR A 283 -2.14 -16.03 0.28
N LEU A 284 -2.54 -15.00 -0.48
CA LEU A 284 -3.96 -14.72 -0.72
C LEU A 284 -4.66 -15.88 -1.47
N GLY A 285 -3.90 -16.72 -2.17
CA GLY A 285 -4.37 -17.94 -2.82
C GLY A 285 -4.37 -19.17 -1.92
N GLY A 286 -4.27 -18.99 -0.60
CA GLY A 286 -4.18 -20.04 0.40
C GLY A 286 -2.75 -20.45 0.73
N LEU A 287 -2.61 -21.46 1.59
CA LEU A 287 -1.33 -22.02 1.99
C LEU A 287 -0.73 -22.85 0.86
N ARG A 288 0.48 -22.51 0.42
CA ARG A 288 1.17 -23.13 -0.71
C ARG A 288 2.61 -23.49 -0.32
N PRO A 289 3.27 -24.44 -1.02
CA PRO A 289 4.72 -24.59 -0.90
C PRO A 289 5.42 -23.26 -1.19
N LEU A 290 6.49 -22.97 -0.45
CA LEU A 290 7.29 -21.77 -0.66
C LEU A 290 7.90 -21.77 -2.07
N ASP A 291 7.62 -20.75 -2.87
CA ASP A 291 8.24 -20.56 -4.18
C ASP A 291 9.62 -19.94 -3.99
N LEU A 292 10.69 -20.73 -4.15
CA LEU A 292 12.06 -20.30 -3.92
C LEU A 292 12.56 -19.24 -4.93
N GLU A 293 11.87 -19.09 -6.05
CA GLU A 293 12.27 -18.19 -7.15
C GLU A 293 11.56 -16.83 -7.08
N ALA A 294 10.50 -16.70 -6.28
CA ALA A 294 9.80 -15.44 -6.09
C ALA A 294 10.56 -14.52 -5.11
N PRO A 295 10.40 -13.18 -5.22
CA PRO A 295 10.92 -12.24 -4.23
C PRO A 295 10.46 -12.58 -2.81
N VAL A 296 11.38 -12.49 -1.84
CA VAL A 296 11.00 -12.58 -0.43
C VAL A 296 10.12 -11.41 -0.05
N CYS A 297 9.03 -11.69 0.67
CA CYS A 297 8.06 -10.69 1.09
C CYS A 297 7.66 -10.84 2.56
N HIS A 298 6.98 -9.82 3.09
CA HIS A 298 6.57 -9.71 4.50
C HIS A 298 7.72 -9.85 5.51
N ILE A 299 8.89 -9.33 5.15
CA ILE A 299 10.01 -9.09 6.07
C ILE A 299 9.97 -7.65 6.58
N ASN A 300 10.34 -7.46 7.84
CA ASN A 300 10.50 -6.14 8.42
C ASN A 300 11.86 -5.51 8.04
N TYR A 301 12.02 -4.21 8.31
CA TYR A 301 13.26 -3.48 8.04
C TYR A 301 14.51 -4.15 8.64
N PHE A 302 14.44 -4.62 9.88
CA PHE A 302 15.57 -5.27 10.55
C PHE A 302 15.94 -6.60 9.90
N GLU A 303 14.95 -7.36 9.41
CA GLU A 303 15.17 -8.59 8.65
C GLU A 303 15.86 -8.33 7.31
N ALA A 304 15.50 -7.24 6.63
CA ALA A 304 16.13 -6.83 5.37
C ALA A 304 17.58 -6.35 5.57
N ASP A 305 17.82 -5.51 6.58
CA ASP A 305 19.17 -5.05 6.94
C ASP A 305 20.09 -6.18 7.39
N ALA A 306 19.57 -7.12 8.21
CA ALA A 306 20.34 -8.28 8.66
C ALA A 306 20.70 -9.23 7.52
N TYR A 307 19.77 -9.44 6.58
CA TYR A 307 20.04 -10.20 5.37
C TYR A 307 21.13 -9.51 4.52
N ALA A 308 21.02 -8.20 4.29
CA ALA A 308 22.00 -7.44 3.53
C ALA A 308 23.39 -7.53 4.18
N SER A 309 23.46 -7.40 5.50
CA SER A 309 24.69 -7.54 6.29
C SER A 309 25.29 -8.95 6.17
N TRP A 310 24.47 -10.01 6.26
CA TRP A 310 24.91 -11.39 6.06
C TRP A 310 25.48 -11.63 4.66
N ALA A 311 24.84 -11.06 3.64
CA ALA A 311 25.28 -11.15 2.24
C ALA A 311 26.52 -10.28 1.94
N GLY A 312 27.01 -9.47 2.89
CA GLY A 312 28.15 -8.58 2.68
C GLY A 312 27.80 -7.31 1.89
N HIS A 313 26.54 -6.88 1.96
CA HIS A 313 25.96 -5.73 1.26
C HIS A 313 25.24 -4.79 2.25
N ARG A 314 24.46 -3.84 1.73
CA ARG A 314 23.61 -2.91 2.49
C ARG A 314 22.31 -2.65 1.72
N LEU A 315 21.34 -2.05 2.39
CA LEU A 315 20.17 -1.48 1.71
C LEU A 315 20.57 -0.21 0.91
N PRO A 316 19.93 0.06 -0.24
CA PRO A 316 20.08 1.33 -0.94
C PRO A 316 19.39 2.44 -0.15
N THR A 317 19.93 3.66 -0.17
CA THR A 317 19.14 4.81 0.32
C THR A 317 17.98 5.09 -0.63
N GLU A 318 16.91 5.75 -0.17
CA GLU A 318 15.80 6.16 -1.05
C GLU A 318 16.27 7.04 -2.21
N MET A 319 17.32 7.85 -2.02
CA MET A 319 17.87 8.69 -3.07
C MET A 319 18.63 7.90 -4.15
N GLU A 320 19.36 6.86 -3.74
CA GLU A 320 20.00 5.93 -4.69
C GLU A 320 18.94 5.18 -5.48
N TRP A 321 17.91 4.70 -4.81
CA TRP A 321 16.79 4.00 -5.43
C TRP A 321 16.05 4.89 -6.42
N GLU A 322 15.63 6.10 -6.02
CA GLU A 322 14.90 7.03 -6.87
C GLU A 322 15.75 7.48 -8.06
N HIS A 323 17.06 7.71 -7.87
CA HIS A 323 17.96 8.06 -8.96
C HIS A 323 17.95 7.02 -10.09
N VAL A 324 17.89 5.73 -9.72
CA VAL A 324 17.81 4.63 -10.68
C VAL A 324 16.40 4.50 -11.26
N ALA A 325 15.37 4.54 -10.41
CA ALA A 325 13.98 4.30 -10.78
C ALA A 325 13.41 5.37 -11.73
N ARG A 326 13.88 6.61 -11.60
CA ARG A 326 13.42 7.73 -12.41
C ARG A 326 13.79 7.65 -13.90
N GLU A 327 14.87 6.96 -14.22
CA GLU A 327 15.34 6.79 -15.61
C GLU A 327 14.71 5.54 -16.28
N ARG A 328 13.66 4.98 -15.69
CA ARG A 328 13.01 3.74 -16.09
C ARG A 328 11.51 3.93 -16.27
N ASP A 329 10.95 3.16 -17.19
CA ASP A 329 9.50 3.05 -17.32
C ASP A 329 8.92 2.33 -16.09
N ILE A 330 7.71 2.75 -15.68
CA ILE A 330 6.99 2.11 -14.58
C ILE A 330 6.37 0.81 -15.11
N GLU A 331 7.12 -0.27 -14.96
CA GLU A 331 6.71 -1.62 -15.37
C GLU A 331 7.00 -2.61 -14.25
N GLY A 332 6.06 -3.52 -13.99
CA GLY A 332 6.20 -4.51 -12.93
C GLY A 332 4.94 -5.32 -12.67
N ASN A 333 5.03 -6.23 -11.70
CA ASN A 333 3.88 -6.96 -11.17
C ASN A 333 3.09 -6.05 -10.21
N LEU A 334 2.10 -5.34 -10.73
CA LEU A 334 1.19 -4.51 -9.95
C LEU A 334 -0.12 -5.25 -9.67
N ARG A 335 -0.97 -4.67 -8.81
CA ARG A 335 -2.27 -5.25 -8.42
C ARG A 335 -3.09 -5.74 -9.63
N ASP A 336 -3.14 -4.94 -10.70
CA ASP A 336 -4.00 -5.17 -11.86
C ASP A 336 -3.54 -6.36 -12.73
N ASN A 337 -2.31 -6.86 -12.53
CA ASN A 337 -1.86 -8.12 -13.14
C ASN A 337 -2.59 -9.35 -12.56
N GLY A 338 -3.21 -9.21 -11.38
CA GLY A 338 -4.07 -10.24 -10.78
C GLY A 338 -3.37 -11.35 -10.01
N TRP A 339 -2.03 -11.36 -9.96
CA TRP A 339 -1.26 -12.33 -9.18
C TRP A 339 -1.51 -12.21 -7.67
N LEU A 340 -1.59 -10.97 -7.16
CA LEU A 340 -1.72 -10.62 -5.73
C LEU A 340 -0.70 -11.34 -4.83
N HIS A 341 0.47 -11.61 -5.39
CA HIS A 341 1.62 -12.23 -4.76
C HIS A 341 2.86 -11.93 -5.64
N PRO A 342 4.07 -11.81 -5.05
CA PRO A 342 5.28 -11.66 -5.84
C PRO A 342 5.48 -12.81 -6.81
N VAL A 343 6.08 -12.54 -7.97
CA VAL A 343 6.37 -13.55 -8.99
C VAL A 343 7.84 -13.52 -9.38
N PRO A 344 8.42 -14.66 -9.79
CA PRO A 344 9.73 -14.67 -10.41
C PRO A 344 9.72 -13.85 -11.71
N THR A 345 10.77 -13.06 -11.94
CA THR A 345 10.95 -12.36 -13.21
C THR A 345 11.68 -13.26 -14.24
N PRO A 346 11.28 -13.27 -15.52
CA PRO A 346 11.98 -14.01 -16.56
C PRO A 346 13.43 -13.52 -16.76
N ALA A 347 14.28 -14.40 -17.31
CA ALA A 347 15.68 -14.09 -17.60
C ALA A 347 15.84 -12.86 -18.51
N ASP A 348 16.44 -11.80 -17.98
CA ASP A 348 16.89 -10.59 -18.69
C ASP A 348 18.25 -10.14 -18.15
N GLU A 349 18.92 -9.22 -18.83
CA GLU A 349 20.20 -8.64 -18.42
C GLU A 349 20.06 -7.27 -17.72
N GLY A 350 18.85 -6.70 -17.72
CA GLY A 350 18.55 -5.40 -17.10
C GLY A 350 18.26 -5.44 -15.60
N LEU A 351 18.00 -4.26 -15.02
CA LEU A 351 17.32 -4.16 -13.73
C LEU A 351 15.87 -4.62 -13.91
N GLN A 352 15.42 -5.47 -13.01
CA GLN A 352 14.09 -6.04 -12.99
C GLN A 352 13.46 -5.79 -11.63
N GLN A 353 12.12 -5.80 -11.58
CA GLN A 353 11.36 -5.72 -10.32
C GLN A 353 11.64 -4.45 -9.50
N LEU A 354 12.12 -3.39 -10.16
CA LEU A 354 12.29 -2.09 -9.52
C LEU A 354 10.93 -1.47 -9.16
N TYR A 355 9.89 -1.78 -9.92
CA TYR A 355 8.51 -1.49 -9.54
C TYR A 355 7.72 -2.80 -9.45
N GLY A 356 6.71 -2.83 -8.56
CA GLY A 356 5.84 -3.99 -8.36
C GLY A 356 6.48 -5.09 -7.52
N ASP A 357 5.77 -6.22 -7.42
CA ASP A 357 6.07 -7.37 -6.55
C ASP A 357 6.06 -7.04 -5.04
N VAL A 358 7.00 -6.22 -4.57
CA VAL A 358 7.18 -5.85 -3.15
C VAL A 358 7.62 -4.39 -3.02
N TRP A 359 7.26 -3.76 -1.91
CA TRP A 359 7.96 -2.54 -1.46
C TRP A 359 9.38 -2.91 -1.00
N GLU A 360 10.36 -2.12 -1.40
CA GLU A 360 11.78 -2.34 -1.07
C GLU A 360 12.21 -1.44 0.09
N TRP A 361 12.76 -2.04 1.16
CA TRP A 361 13.30 -1.28 2.29
C TRP A 361 14.55 -0.49 1.88
N THR A 362 14.63 0.78 2.31
CA THR A 362 15.75 1.71 2.07
C THR A 362 16.42 2.21 3.34
#